data_AF-A0A2G5U390-F1
#
_entry.id   AF-A0A2G5U390-F1
#
_cell.length_a   1.000
_cell.length_b   1.000
_cell.length_c   1.000
_cell.angle_alpha   90.00
_cell.angle_beta   90.00
_cell.angle_gamma   90.00
#
_symmetry.space_group_name_H-M   'P 1'
#
loop_
_entity.id
_entity.type
_entity.pdbx_description
1 polymer ?
#
loop_
_entity_poly.entity_id
_entity_poly.type
_entity_poly.pdbx_seq_one_letter_code
_entity_poly.pdbx_strand_id
1 'polypeptide(L)'
;MLSLAFYYCYGCRSNRGVNLFDCERRKPIFGSCGHTICLECVEKNVNRECPICETSKAFVNKTVNYTSLQIIEDSKNNYWEFMKKWWSGTGAGEGSCSRCPDKKPILRLCLTCDKNRCCQRRHGANRLRLGCDVDLLNLATQVVCTGCFYKYHDGHQMIRLDRVDYFKDDLKMATSEIILTLFRDWMKKKEITTKCKLRHIRIEMAGRHLWKALEKKTNSREGQCGWLMEQIKINFIKKGVANLDRQLEQLSMITEECECNRLYEKMVKTGYRSSGGMQYDFELFAIRCIKSEQLECPLYFEPNKSHYKMLIEKTGHMVSIKSKNSIPLTDYGGNCPLCVLLDHDETKCLEYYTINCIEIYENWWKSEMPALETLCFRCLNDLNHFKIRMSCKYRQNQRMKYGRKRGRFMDHDEDSDVEECDNPNCSLRNAEYWKFSIKDQTIGDASRIVRGGIKSIEGFLNCKLRRMRLMNIYDTISYRAHGFTVEYLSKWSKDEVAENCQRVTDSIEVLKSQWNEFRFGNGNETADEGSKCRCTHLWEQEKLVLDRVYDKIARYRLASFVEGCPLTFDHGINVDELLISNQIDRVVI
;
A
#
# COMPACT_ATOMS: atom_id res chain seq x y z
N MET A 1 -25.69 -6.48 -5.73
CA MET A 1 -24.60 -5.57 -6.19
C MET A 1 -24.80 -5.07 -7.60
N LEU A 2 -25.18 -5.94 -8.56
CA LEU A 2 -25.44 -5.51 -9.94
C LEU A 2 -26.53 -4.42 -10.05
N SER A 3 -27.45 -4.36 -9.07
CA SER A 3 -28.41 -3.27 -8.89
C SER A 3 -27.77 -1.87 -8.78
N LEU A 4 -26.49 -1.76 -8.45
CA LEU A 4 -25.79 -0.48 -8.46
C LEU A 4 -25.64 0.12 -9.86
N ALA A 5 -25.74 -0.69 -10.92
CA ALA A 5 -25.82 -0.19 -12.29
C ALA A 5 -26.98 0.81 -12.47
N PHE A 6 -28.04 0.72 -11.66
CA PHE A 6 -29.17 1.67 -11.67
C PHE A 6 -28.82 3.06 -11.14
N TYR A 7 -27.62 3.28 -10.59
CA TYR A 7 -27.16 4.61 -10.20
C TYR A 7 -26.62 5.39 -11.40
N TYR A 8 -26.30 4.72 -12.51
CA TYR A 8 -25.83 5.37 -13.71
C TYR A 8 -26.97 5.74 -14.66
N CYS A 9 -26.81 6.90 -15.29
CA CYS A 9 -27.63 7.32 -16.40
C CYS A 9 -27.12 6.69 -17.71
N TYR A 10 -27.92 5.80 -18.30
CA TYR A 10 -27.65 5.23 -19.63
C TYR A 10 -27.62 6.29 -20.75
N GLY A 11 -28.36 7.39 -20.59
CA GLY A 11 -28.39 8.49 -21.57
C GLY A 11 -27.09 9.32 -21.59
N CYS A 12 -26.29 9.27 -20.53
CA CYS A 12 -25.01 9.98 -20.43
C CYS A 12 -23.85 9.25 -21.11
N ARG A 13 -24.10 8.07 -21.69
CA ARG A 13 -23.07 7.26 -22.33
C ARG A 13 -22.37 8.06 -23.42
N SER A 14 -21.12 8.41 -23.17
CA SER A 14 -20.24 9.13 -24.09
C SER A 14 -18.88 8.45 -24.14
N ASN A 15 -18.02 8.83 -25.08
CA ASN A 15 -16.63 8.35 -25.11
C ASN A 15 -15.84 8.70 -23.83
N ARG A 16 -16.37 9.56 -22.95
CA ARG A 16 -15.76 9.96 -21.67
C ARG A 16 -16.34 9.21 -20.45
N GLY A 17 -17.22 8.23 -20.65
CA GLY A 17 -17.81 7.43 -19.57
C GLY A 17 -19.32 7.67 -19.36
N VAL A 18 -19.79 7.38 -18.15
CA VAL A 18 -21.18 7.49 -17.70
C VAL A 18 -21.27 8.35 -16.45
N ASN A 19 -22.44 8.92 -16.19
CA ASN A 19 -22.67 9.80 -15.05
C ASN A 19 -23.67 9.19 -14.08
N LEU A 20 -23.45 9.43 -12.78
CA LEU A 20 -24.40 9.06 -11.74
C LEU A 20 -25.61 10.00 -11.70
N PHE A 21 -26.74 9.47 -11.27
CA PHE A 21 -27.91 10.27 -10.89
C PHE A 21 -27.60 11.11 -9.65
N ASP A 22 -28.20 12.29 -9.58
CA ASP A 22 -28.16 13.18 -8.41
C ASP A 22 -29.53 13.78 -8.14
N CYS A 23 -29.65 14.48 -7.00
CA CYS A 23 -30.91 15.09 -6.56
C CYS A 23 -31.16 16.48 -7.16
N GLU A 24 -30.26 16.98 -8.01
CA GLU A 24 -30.27 18.35 -8.51
C GLU A 24 -30.45 18.40 -10.03
N ARG A 25 -29.36 18.24 -10.79
CA ARG A 25 -29.31 18.40 -12.25
C ARG A 25 -29.57 17.11 -13.00
N ARG A 26 -29.22 15.97 -12.40
CA ARG A 26 -29.30 14.64 -13.01
C ARG A 26 -30.34 13.77 -12.30
N LYS A 27 -31.50 14.34 -12.01
CA LYS A 27 -32.64 13.60 -11.46
C LYS A 27 -33.04 12.45 -12.39
N PRO A 28 -33.34 11.25 -11.88
CA PRO A 28 -33.79 10.13 -12.70
C PRO A 28 -35.20 10.40 -13.25
N ILE A 29 -35.37 10.24 -14.55
CA ILE A 29 -36.60 10.44 -15.31
C ILE A 29 -37.05 9.10 -15.89
N PHE A 30 -38.29 8.73 -15.60
CA PHE A 30 -38.94 7.51 -16.08
C PHE A 30 -39.44 7.71 -17.52
N GLY A 31 -39.14 6.75 -18.38
CA GLY A 31 -39.70 6.68 -19.73
C GLY A 31 -40.98 5.87 -19.76
N SER A 32 -41.80 6.07 -20.79
CA SER A 32 -42.99 5.25 -21.08
C SER A 32 -42.66 3.76 -21.24
N CYS A 33 -41.42 3.44 -21.62
CA CYS A 33 -40.89 2.08 -21.72
C CYS A 33 -40.43 1.47 -20.38
N GLY A 34 -40.50 2.22 -19.27
CA GLY A 34 -40.08 1.76 -17.95
C GLY A 34 -38.61 1.96 -17.60
N HIS A 35 -37.78 2.35 -18.57
CA HIS A 35 -36.36 2.67 -18.33
C HIS A 35 -36.17 4.08 -17.76
N THR A 36 -35.00 4.33 -17.17
CA THR A 36 -34.70 5.62 -16.52
C THR A 36 -33.42 6.25 -17.10
N ILE A 37 -33.47 7.56 -17.42
CA ILE A 37 -32.31 8.39 -17.77
C ILE A 37 -32.35 9.72 -17.01
N CYS A 38 -31.29 10.52 -17.01
CA CYS A 38 -31.24 11.74 -16.19
C CYS A 38 -31.94 12.93 -16.87
N LEU A 39 -32.43 13.86 -16.06
CA LEU A 39 -33.12 15.08 -16.51
C LEU A 39 -32.28 15.85 -17.55
N GLU A 40 -31.00 16.05 -17.26
CA GLU A 40 -30.06 16.69 -18.19
C GLU A 40 -30.03 16.01 -19.58
N CYS A 41 -30.13 14.68 -19.65
CA CYS A 41 -30.15 13.96 -20.93
C CYS A 41 -31.47 14.14 -21.67
N VAL A 42 -32.59 14.23 -20.95
CA VAL A 42 -33.91 14.47 -21.54
C VAL A 42 -34.00 15.91 -22.04
N GLU A 43 -33.44 16.87 -21.32
CA GLU A 43 -33.42 18.28 -21.73
C GLU A 43 -32.57 18.53 -22.97
N LYS A 44 -31.46 17.79 -23.13
CA LYS A 44 -30.64 17.85 -24.36
C LYS A 44 -31.37 17.34 -25.61
N ASN A 45 -32.26 16.36 -25.46
CA ASN A 45 -33.09 15.86 -26.56
C ASN A 45 -34.38 15.20 -26.02
N VAL A 46 -35.49 15.94 -26.05
CA VAL A 46 -36.78 15.49 -25.51
C VAL A 46 -37.38 14.33 -26.32
N ASN A 47 -37.06 14.27 -27.62
CA ASN A 47 -37.56 13.24 -28.54
C ASN A 47 -36.64 12.01 -28.61
N ARG A 48 -35.64 11.92 -27.72
CA ARG A 48 -34.66 10.84 -27.75
C ARG A 48 -35.31 9.47 -27.57
N GLU A 49 -34.77 8.51 -28.28
CA GLU A 49 -35.09 7.09 -28.12
C GLU A 49 -34.51 6.54 -26.82
N CYS A 50 -35.14 5.50 -26.29
CA CYS A 50 -34.59 4.81 -25.13
C CYS A 50 -33.22 4.19 -25.48
N PRO A 51 -32.14 4.51 -24.74
CA PRO A 51 -30.81 3.93 -25.02
C PRO A 51 -30.69 2.43 -24.67
N ILE A 52 -31.77 1.82 -24.16
CA ILE A 52 -31.81 0.42 -23.72
C ILE A 52 -32.71 -0.41 -24.64
N CYS A 53 -33.92 0.07 -24.94
CA CYS A 53 -34.91 -0.66 -25.75
C CYS A 53 -35.35 0.08 -27.02
N GLU A 54 -34.68 1.18 -27.36
CA GLU A 54 -34.86 1.93 -28.61
C GLU A 54 -36.28 2.48 -28.86
N THR A 55 -37.15 2.45 -27.83
CA THR A 55 -38.49 3.03 -27.91
C THR A 55 -38.40 4.52 -28.18
N SER A 56 -38.95 4.98 -29.31
CA SER A 56 -38.94 6.38 -29.71
C SER A 56 -39.77 7.24 -28.76
N LYS A 57 -39.32 8.49 -28.53
CA LYS A 57 -40.01 9.48 -27.68
C LYS A 57 -40.32 8.96 -26.26
N ALA A 58 -39.48 8.06 -25.74
CA ALA A 58 -39.74 7.39 -24.46
C ALA A 58 -39.84 8.35 -23.26
N PHE A 59 -39.19 9.53 -23.30
CA PHE A 59 -39.04 10.41 -22.12
C PHE A 59 -39.76 11.76 -22.24
N VAL A 60 -40.70 11.91 -23.19
CA VAL A 60 -41.39 13.19 -23.47
C VAL A 60 -42.08 13.78 -22.24
N ASN A 61 -42.66 12.92 -21.38
CA ASN A 61 -43.44 13.36 -20.22
C ASN A 61 -42.58 13.86 -19.03
N LYS A 62 -41.25 13.70 -19.09
CA LYS A 62 -40.29 14.14 -18.05
C LYS A 62 -40.68 13.72 -16.62
N THR A 63 -41.32 12.58 -16.45
CA THR A 63 -41.79 12.10 -15.14
C THR A 63 -40.62 11.71 -14.25
N VAL A 64 -40.44 12.36 -13.11
CA VAL A 64 -39.37 12.04 -12.16
C VAL A 64 -39.61 10.68 -11.51
N ASN A 65 -38.59 9.83 -11.48
CA ASN A 65 -38.61 8.54 -10.80
C ASN A 65 -38.27 8.72 -9.30
N TYR A 66 -39.27 9.12 -8.52
CA TYR A 66 -39.11 9.36 -7.07
C TYR A 66 -38.67 8.11 -6.30
N THR A 67 -39.04 6.91 -6.74
CA THR A 67 -38.58 5.66 -6.13
C THR A 67 -37.06 5.50 -6.26
N SER A 68 -36.49 5.79 -7.43
CA SER A 68 -35.03 5.74 -7.62
C SER A 68 -34.31 6.84 -6.85
N LEU A 69 -34.89 8.04 -6.78
CA LEU A 69 -34.37 9.12 -5.94
C LEU A 69 -34.30 8.71 -4.47
N GLN A 70 -35.38 8.14 -3.94
CA GLN A 70 -35.43 7.69 -2.55
C GLN A 70 -34.35 6.64 -2.27
N ILE A 71 -34.16 5.66 -3.16
CA ILE A 71 -33.10 4.64 -3.01
C ILE A 71 -31.70 5.28 -2.97
N ILE A 72 -31.44 6.26 -3.84
CA ILE A 72 -30.17 6.99 -3.86
C ILE A 72 -29.99 7.75 -2.54
N GLU A 73 -31.03 8.43 -2.08
CA GLU A 73 -31.00 9.22 -0.85
C GLU A 73 -30.83 8.36 0.40
N ASP A 74 -31.57 7.26 0.52
CA ASP A 74 -31.45 6.28 1.60
C ASP A 74 -30.03 5.69 1.65
N SER A 75 -29.44 5.43 0.49
CA SER A 75 -28.06 4.92 0.40
C SER A 75 -27.03 5.97 0.79
N LYS A 76 -27.32 7.26 0.60
CA LYS A 76 -26.47 8.35 1.11
C LYS A 76 -26.63 8.51 2.62
N ASN A 77 -27.84 8.40 3.14
CA ASN A 77 -28.12 8.63 4.56
C ASN A 77 -27.64 7.45 5.43
N ASN A 78 -27.78 6.22 4.94
CA ASN A 78 -27.32 4.98 5.59
C ASN A 78 -26.07 4.40 4.93
N TYR A 79 -25.20 5.27 4.41
CA TYR A 79 -24.05 4.89 3.58
C TYR A 79 -23.20 3.77 4.20
N TRP A 80 -22.90 3.86 5.50
CA TRP A 80 -21.97 2.92 6.12
C TRP A 80 -22.51 1.49 6.18
N GLU A 81 -23.78 1.32 6.56
CA GLU A 81 -24.45 0.01 6.53
C GLU A 81 -24.59 -0.52 5.11
N PHE A 82 -24.92 0.36 4.16
CA PHE A 82 -24.95 0.04 2.75
C PHE A 82 -23.59 -0.46 2.25
N MET A 83 -22.50 0.22 2.62
CA MET A 83 -21.13 -0.17 2.28
C MET A 83 -20.77 -1.52 2.89
N LYS A 84 -21.04 -1.76 4.17
CA LYS A 84 -20.77 -3.07 4.82
C LYS A 84 -21.50 -4.21 4.10
N LYS A 85 -22.78 -4.01 3.73
CA LYS A 85 -23.55 -4.98 2.94
C LYS A 85 -22.92 -5.22 1.58
N TRP A 86 -22.54 -4.16 0.87
CA TRP A 86 -21.83 -4.25 -0.42
C TRP A 86 -20.50 -5.01 -0.29
N TRP A 87 -19.68 -4.66 0.71
CA TRP A 87 -18.38 -5.26 0.95
C TRP A 87 -18.46 -6.75 1.32
N SER A 88 -19.49 -7.14 2.07
CA SER A 88 -19.71 -8.55 2.45
C SER A 88 -19.92 -9.48 1.25
N GLY A 89 -20.28 -8.95 0.08
CA GLY A 89 -20.58 -9.80 -1.06
C GLY A 89 -22.02 -10.33 -1.08
N THR A 90 -22.83 -10.02 -0.07
CA THR A 90 -24.17 -10.58 0.10
C THR A 90 -25.10 -10.12 -1.02
N GLY A 91 -25.76 -11.06 -1.70
CA GLY A 91 -26.64 -10.77 -2.83
C GLY A 91 -25.91 -10.27 -4.09
N ALA A 92 -24.65 -10.66 -4.30
CA ALA A 92 -23.90 -10.26 -5.50
C ALA A 92 -24.58 -10.69 -6.81
N GLY A 93 -25.13 -11.91 -6.85
CA GLY A 93 -25.79 -12.50 -8.01
C GLY A 93 -27.27 -12.10 -8.18
N GLU A 94 -27.79 -11.34 -7.23
CA GLU A 94 -29.16 -10.84 -7.24
C GLU A 94 -29.25 -9.54 -8.06
N GLY A 95 -30.37 -9.37 -8.76
CA GLY A 95 -30.67 -8.16 -9.50
C GLY A 95 -31.98 -8.24 -10.26
N SER A 96 -32.19 -7.27 -11.15
CA SER A 96 -33.34 -7.25 -12.04
C SER A 96 -32.99 -8.00 -13.33
N CYS A 97 -33.94 -8.77 -13.85
CA CYS A 97 -33.84 -9.35 -15.18
C CYS A 97 -33.96 -8.25 -16.23
N SER A 98 -33.18 -8.31 -17.32
CA SER A 98 -33.30 -7.34 -18.42
C SER A 98 -34.56 -7.51 -19.27
N ARG A 99 -35.31 -8.61 -19.10
CA ARG A 99 -36.47 -8.98 -19.93
C ARG A 99 -37.80 -9.03 -19.15
N CYS A 100 -37.77 -8.94 -17.83
CA CYS A 100 -38.98 -8.93 -17.01
C CYS A 100 -38.79 -8.07 -15.76
N PRO A 101 -39.87 -7.48 -15.19
CA PRO A 101 -39.77 -6.60 -14.03
C PRO A 101 -39.37 -7.33 -12.74
N ASP A 102 -39.40 -8.66 -12.72
CA ASP A 102 -39.11 -9.43 -11.53
C ASP A 102 -37.65 -9.28 -11.06
N LYS A 103 -37.50 -8.92 -9.79
CA LYS A 103 -36.26 -9.15 -9.05
C LYS A 103 -36.11 -10.64 -8.78
N LYS A 104 -34.96 -11.22 -9.13
CA LYS A 104 -34.70 -12.64 -8.96
C LYS A 104 -33.36 -12.88 -8.24
N PRO A 105 -33.28 -13.95 -7.45
CA PRO A 105 -32.10 -14.18 -6.60
C PRO A 105 -30.85 -14.57 -7.41
N ILE A 106 -31.03 -15.20 -8.58
CA ILE A 106 -29.89 -15.70 -9.37
C ILE A 106 -30.12 -15.38 -10.85
N LEU A 107 -29.32 -14.43 -11.35
CA LEU A 107 -29.28 -14.04 -12.75
C LEU A 107 -28.30 -14.91 -13.56
N ARG A 108 -28.55 -15.00 -14.87
CA ARG A 108 -27.76 -15.77 -15.84
C ARG A 108 -27.29 -14.87 -16.97
N LEU A 109 -26.13 -15.22 -17.53
CA LEU A 109 -25.62 -14.66 -18.76
C LEU A 109 -25.68 -15.72 -19.85
N CYS A 110 -26.20 -15.35 -21.02
CA CYS A 110 -26.24 -16.21 -22.20
C CYS A 110 -24.89 -16.09 -22.94
N LEU A 111 -24.03 -17.10 -22.82
CA LEU A 111 -22.68 -17.10 -23.42
C LEU A 111 -22.73 -17.10 -24.96
N THR A 112 -23.74 -17.73 -25.54
CA THR A 112 -23.96 -17.73 -27.00
C THR A 112 -24.27 -16.33 -27.53
N CYS A 113 -25.12 -15.57 -26.82
CA CYS A 113 -25.50 -14.21 -27.23
C CYS A 113 -24.44 -13.17 -26.86
N ASP A 114 -23.72 -13.37 -25.75
CA ASP A 114 -22.74 -12.42 -25.24
C ASP A 114 -21.59 -12.18 -26.24
N LYS A 115 -21.19 -13.21 -27.02
CA LYS A 115 -20.09 -13.14 -28.00
C LYS A 115 -18.80 -12.54 -27.39
N ASN A 116 -18.47 -12.94 -26.15
CA ASN A 116 -17.32 -12.46 -25.38
C ASN A 116 -17.31 -10.96 -25.05
N ARG A 117 -18.49 -10.32 -25.02
CA ARG A 117 -18.63 -8.89 -24.66
C ARG A 117 -18.49 -8.70 -23.15
N CYS A 118 -19.34 -9.33 -22.36
CA CYS A 118 -19.37 -9.21 -20.91
C CYS A 118 -18.65 -10.36 -20.21
N CYS A 119 -18.52 -11.54 -20.84
CA CYS A 119 -17.84 -12.68 -20.24
C CYS A 119 -16.94 -13.40 -21.24
N GLN A 120 -15.68 -13.62 -20.87
CA GLN A 120 -14.71 -14.32 -21.71
C GLN A 120 -14.30 -15.64 -21.06
N ARG A 121 -14.17 -16.68 -21.88
CA ARG A 121 -13.58 -17.96 -21.46
C ARG A 121 -12.06 -17.91 -21.63
N ARG A 122 -11.31 -18.09 -20.55
CA ARG A 122 -9.84 -18.16 -20.54
C ARG A 122 -9.35 -19.33 -19.70
N HIS A 123 -8.56 -20.22 -20.30
CA HIS A 123 -8.00 -21.43 -19.67
C HIS A 123 -9.06 -22.29 -18.96
N GLY A 124 -10.19 -22.54 -19.63
CA GLY A 124 -11.28 -23.36 -19.08
C GLY A 124 -12.26 -22.63 -18.16
N ALA A 125 -11.89 -21.47 -17.62
CA ALA A 125 -12.68 -20.65 -16.70
C ALA A 125 -13.38 -19.46 -17.37
N ASN A 126 -14.58 -19.11 -16.92
CA ASN A 126 -15.32 -17.93 -17.37
C ASN A 126 -15.07 -16.75 -16.42
N ARG A 127 -14.77 -15.57 -16.96
CA ARG A 127 -14.57 -14.34 -16.18
C ARG A 127 -15.32 -13.16 -16.78
N LEU A 128 -15.82 -12.26 -15.94
CA LEU A 128 -16.42 -11.03 -16.42
C LEU A 128 -15.38 -10.06 -16.99
N ARG A 129 -15.79 -9.31 -18.00
CA ARG A 129 -15.06 -8.16 -18.53
C ARG A 129 -15.71 -6.90 -17.99
N LEU A 130 -15.27 -6.49 -16.80
CA LEU A 130 -15.70 -5.22 -16.20
C LEU A 130 -14.48 -4.31 -16.12
N GLY A 131 -14.15 -3.63 -17.22
CA GLY A 131 -13.01 -2.71 -17.34
C GLY A 131 -13.38 -1.28 -16.97
N CYS A 132 -14.62 -0.87 -17.24
CA CYS A 132 -15.13 0.46 -16.92
C CYS A 132 -16.60 0.43 -16.50
N ASP A 133 -17.12 1.57 -16.04
CA ASP A 133 -18.52 1.73 -15.62
C ASP A 133 -19.53 1.36 -16.72
N VAL A 134 -19.16 1.55 -17.99
CA VAL A 134 -19.98 1.17 -19.15
C VAL A 134 -20.14 -0.35 -19.23
N ASP A 135 -19.14 -1.12 -18.82
CA ASP A 135 -19.22 -2.58 -18.83
C ASP A 135 -20.19 -3.11 -17.78
N LEU A 136 -20.30 -2.43 -16.63
CA LEU A 136 -21.30 -2.74 -15.62
C LEU A 136 -22.72 -2.56 -16.17
N LEU A 137 -22.95 -1.47 -16.92
CA LEU A 137 -24.23 -1.24 -17.60
C LEU A 137 -24.50 -2.27 -18.71
N ASN A 138 -23.48 -2.62 -19.49
CA ASN A 138 -23.60 -3.66 -20.49
C ASN A 138 -23.98 -5.01 -19.85
N LEU A 139 -23.34 -5.37 -18.73
CA LEU A 139 -23.68 -6.58 -17.99
C LEU A 139 -25.13 -6.54 -17.49
N ALA A 140 -25.56 -5.41 -16.88
CA ALA A 140 -26.90 -5.25 -16.34
C ALA A 140 -28.01 -5.39 -17.40
N THR A 141 -27.74 -5.03 -18.67
CA THR A 141 -28.69 -5.17 -19.78
C THR A 141 -28.70 -6.55 -20.42
N GLN A 142 -27.68 -7.37 -20.20
CA GLN A 142 -27.58 -8.71 -20.80
C GLN A 142 -28.03 -9.86 -19.89
N VAL A 143 -28.10 -9.61 -18.58
CA VAL A 143 -28.42 -10.67 -17.62
C VAL A 143 -29.92 -10.94 -17.54
N VAL A 144 -30.28 -12.22 -17.49
CA VAL A 144 -31.67 -12.68 -17.53
C VAL A 144 -31.99 -13.65 -16.40
N CYS A 145 -33.26 -13.73 -16.00
CA CYS A 145 -33.74 -14.77 -15.09
C CYS A 145 -33.88 -16.12 -15.81
N THR A 146 -34.06 -17.20 -15.05
CA THR A 146 -34.27 -18.56 -15.59
C THR A 146 -35.42 -18.62 -16.61
N GLY A 147 -36.57 -18.02 -16.29
CA GLY A 147 -37.76 -18.06 -17.14
C GLY A 147 -37.55 -17.34 -18.46
N CYS A 148 -36.98 -16.12 -18.43
CA CYS A 148 -36.63 -15.38 -19.63
C CYS A 148 -35.54 -16.10 -20.44
N PHE A 149 -34.61 -16.79 -19.78
CA PHE A 149 -33.62 -17.59 -20.49
C PHE A 149 -34.29 -18.69 -21.33
N TYR A 150 -35.13 -19.55 -20.74
CA TYR A 150 -35.79 -20.61 -21.50
C TYR A 150 -36.77 -20.10 -22.55
N LYS A 151 -37.39 -18.93 -22.33
CA LYS A 151 -38.33 -18.35 -23.30
C LYS A 151 -37.65 -17.72 -24.52
N TYR A 152 -36.50 -17.07 -24.34
CA TYR A 152 -35.88 -16.23 -25.38
C TYR A 152 -34.49 -16.71 -25.83
N HIS A 153 -33.89 -17.66 -25.12
CA HIS A 153 -32.56 -18.19 -25.35
C HIS A 153 -32.56 -19.73 -25.27
N ASP A 154 -33.63 -20.35 -25.74
CA ASP A 154 -33.72 -21.80 -25.78
C ASP A 154 -32.60 -22.39 -26.64
N GLY A 155 -32.02 -23.52 -26.20
CA GLY A 155 -30.86 -24.16 -26.84
C GLY A 155 -29.53 -23.40 -26.74
N HIS A 156 -29.46 -22.20 -26.15
CA HIS A 156 -28.21 -21.47 -25.99
C HIS A 156 -27.40 -21.93 -24.77
N GLN A 157 -26.10 -21.65 -24.78
CA GLN A 157 -25.24 -21.88 -23.63
C GLN A 157 -25.40 -20.76 -22.60
N MET A 158 -25.56 -21.12 -21.32
CA MET A 158 -25.65 -20.16 -20.21
C MET A 158 -24.64 -20.42 -19.10
N ILE A 159 -24.37 -19.36 -18.34
CA ILE A 159 -23.70 -19.44 -17.04
C ILE A 159 -24.50 -18.65 -15.99
N ARG A 160 -24.59 -19.20 -14.77
CA ARG A 160 -25.11 -18.42 -13.64
C ARG A 160 -24.03 -17.44 -13.21
N LEU A 161 -24.40 -16.19 -12.94
CA LEU A 161 -23.43 -15.17 -12.56
C LEU A 161 -22.62 -15.55 -11.31
N ASP A 162 -23.27 -16.19 -10.33
CA ASP A 162 -22.62 -16.64 -9.10
C ASP A 162 -21.65 -17.81 -9.28
N ARG A 163 -21.60 -18.41 -10.49
CA ARG A 163 -20.61 -19.43 -10.89
C ARG A 163 -19.52 -18.88 -11.80
N VAL A 164 -19.53 -17.58 -12.08
CA VAL A 164 -18.42 -16.93 -12.80
C VAL A 164 -17.28 -16.70 -11.81
N ASP A 165 -16.07 -17.06 -12.20
CA ASP A 165 -14.91 -16.95 -11.30
C ASP A 165 -14.67 -15.50 -10.92
N TYR A 166 -14.36 -15.28 -9.63
CA TYR A 166 -14.11 -13.96 -9.05
C TYR A 166 -15.26 -12.94 -9.24
N PHE A 167 -16.46 -13.39 -9.61
CA PHE A 167 -17.61 -12.52 -9.90
C PHE A 167 -17.89 -11.46 -8.84
N LYS A 168 -17.81 -11.84 -7.55
CA LYS A 168 -18.04 -10.92 -6.43
C LYS A 168 -17.01 -9.80 -6.41
N ASP A 169 -15.74 -10.14 -6.62
CA ASP A 169 -14.63 -9.18 -6.55
C ASP A 169 -14.61 -8.30 -7.80
N ASP A 170 -14.84 -8.88 -8.97
CA ASP A 170 -14.98 -8.14 -10.23
C ASP A 170 -16.14 -7.12 -10.15
N LEU A 171 -17.29 -7.49 -9.57
CA LEU A 171 -18.40 -6.56 -9.33
C LEU A 171 -18.07 -5.46 -8.31
N LYS A 172 -17.39 -5.80 -7.20
CA LYS A 172 -16.95 -4.78 -6.23
C LYS A 172 -16.03 -3.76 -6.91
N MET A 173 -15.03 -4.22 -7.65
CA MET A 173 -14.14 -3.32 -8.40
C MET A 173 -14.92 -2.48 -9.40
N ALA A 174 -15.88 -3.05 -10.13
CA ALA A 174 -16.68 -2.32 -11.11
C ALA A 174 -17.66 -1.32 -10.51
N THR A 175 -17.95 -1.42 -9.20
CA THR A 175 -18.88 -0.54 -8.50
C THR A 175 -18.17 0.38 -7.51
N SER A 176 -16.83 0.35 -7.42
CA SER A 176 -16.08 1.11 -6.42
C SER A 176 -16.21 2.62 -6.58
N GLU A 177 -16.31 3.14 -7.81
CA GLU A 177 -16.48 4.59 -8.05
C GLU A 177 -17.82 5.11 -7.52
N ILE A 178 -18.88 4.30 -7.61
CA ILE A 178 -20.18 4.61 -7.00
C ILE A 178 -20.00 4.71 -5.49
N ILE A 179 -19.33 3.72 -4.87
CA ILE A 179 -19.09 3.69 -3.43
C ILE A 179 -18.25 4.89 -2.99
N LEU A 180 -17.19 5.23 -3.73
CA LEU A 180 -16.34 6.39 -3.46
C LEU A 180 -17.13 7.71 -3.55
N THR A 181 -17.99 7.85 -4.56
CA THR A 181 -18.84 9.04 -4.70
C THR A 181 -19.81 9.16 -3.54
N LEU A 182 -20.50 8.08 -3.18
CA LEU A 182 -21.41 8.06 -2.04
C LEU A 182 -20.68 8.34 -0.71
N PHE A 183 -19.46 7.82 -0.54
CA PHE A 183 -18.61 8.10 0.61
C PHE A 183 -18.28 9.59 0.74
N ARG A 184 -17.85 10.22 -0.36
CA ARG A 184 -17.51 11.66 -0.37
C ARG A 184 -18.70 12.52 0.00
N ASP A 185 -19.87 12.24 -0.57
CA ASP A 185 -21.11 12.95 -0.24
C ASP A 185 -21.50 12.79 1.23
N TRP A 186 -21.40 11.56 1.75
CA TRP A 186 -21.70 11.26 3.13
C TRP A 186 -20.74 11.96 4.11
N MET A 187 -19.43 11.94 3.83
CA MET A 187 -18.43 12.63 4.66
C MET A 187 -18.64 14.15 4.67
N LYS A 188 -18.98 14.77 3.52
CA LYS A 188 -19.31 16.21 3.45
C LYS A 188 -20.50 16.57 4.33
N LYS A 189 -21.58 15.77 4.30
CA LYS A 189 -22.75 15.97 5.18
C LYS A 189 -22.36 15.88 6.67
N LYS A 190 -21.48 14.94 7.02
CA LYS A 190 -21.01 14.76 8.40
C LYS A 190 -20.08 15.88 8.90
N GLU A 191 -19.37 16.55 8.01
CA GLU A 191 -18.41 17.61 8.35
C GLU A 191 -19.06 18.71 9.21
N ILE A 192 -20.29 19.11 8.88
CA ILE A 192 -21.03 20.17 9.58
C ILE A 192 -21.26 19.85 11.06
N THR A 193 -21.35 18.56 11.40
CA THR A 193 -21.72 18.09 12.75
C THR A 193 -20.54 17.53 13.54
N THR A 194 -19.32 17.53 12.99
CA THR A 194 -18.20 16.82 13.61
C THR A 194 -17.67 17.52 14.87
N LYS A 195 -17.56 16.77 15.97
CA LYS A 195 -16.93 17.21 17.21
C LYS A 195 -15.40 17.12 17.17
N CYS A 196 -14.83 16.51 16.14
CA CYS A 196 -13.39 16.39 15.93
C CYS A 196 -13.02 16.46 14.45
N LYS A 197 -12.62 17.65 13.99
CA LYS A 197 -12.29 17.91 12.58
C LYS A 197 -11.13 17.05 12.07
N LEU A 198 -10.07 16.87 12.86
CA LEU A 198 -8.92 16.06 12.42
C LEU A 198 -9.23 14.56 12.28
N ARG A 199 -10.06 13.98 13.15
CA ARG A 199 -10.52 12.59 12.97
C ARG A 199 -11.41 12.45 11.73
N HIS A 200 -12.32 13.40 11.51
CA HIS A 200 -13.15 13.44 10.31
C HIS A 200 -12.29 13.50 9.03
N ILE A 201 -11.33 14.43 8.96
CA ILE A 201 -10.40 14.53 7.82
C ILE A 201 -9.61 13.22 7.66
N ARG A 202 -9.07 12.65 8.74
CA ARG A 202 -8.33 11.37 8.66
C ARG A 202 -9.17 10.25 8.08
N ILE A 203 -10.42 10.09 8.52
CA ILE A 203 -11.34 9.07 8.00
C ILE A 203 -11.62 9.31 6.52
N GLU A 204 -11.88 10.56 6.14
CA GLU A 204 -12.13 10.92 4.74
C GLU A 204 -10.92 10.56 3.86
N MET A 205 -9.72 10.92 4.29
CA MET A 205 -8.49 10.60 3.57
C MET A 205 -8.25 9.10 3.51
N ALA A 206 -8.33 8.38 4.64
CA ALA A 206 -8.15 6.95 4.69
C ALA A 206 -9.14 6.22 3.77
N GLY A 207 -10.41 6.64 3.78
CA GLY A 207 -11.42 6.14 2.84
C GLY A 207 -11.03 6.41 1.39
N ARG A 208 -10.68 7.66 1.03
CA ARG A 208 -10.24 7.99 -0.34
C ARG A 208 -9.05 7.12 -0.80
N HIS A 209 -8.07 6.89 0.05
CA HIS A 209 -6.93 6.02 -0.26
C HIS A 209 -7.34 4.55 -0.45
N LEU A 210 -8.24 4.06 0.39
CA LEU A 210 -8.78 2.70 0.33
C LEU A 210 -9.58 2.45 -0.95
N TRP A 211 -10.46 3.39 -1.30
CA TRP A 211 -11.35 3.28 -2.47
C TRP A 211 -10.57 3.42 -3.78
N LYS A 212 -9.56 4.29 -3.82
CA LYS A 212 -8.61 4.35 -4.94
C LYS A 212 -7.85 3.03 -5.14
N ALA A 213 -7.53 2.32 -4.06
CA ALA A 213 -6.90 1.01 -4.19
C ALA A 213 -7.86 0.02 -4.86
N LEU A 214 -9.15 0.06 -4.56
CA LEU A 214 -10.17 -0.78 -5.18
C LEU A 214 -10.28 -0.56 -6.70
N GLU A 215 -10.24 0.68 -7.18
CA GLU A 215 -10.30 1.03 -8.61
C GLU A 215 -9.17 0.39 -9.44
N LYS A 216 -7.97 0.29 -8.89
CA LYS A 216 -6.76 -0.17 -9.62
C LYS A 216 -6.82 -1.67 -9.89
N LYS A 217 -7.22 -2.09 -11.10
CA LYS A 217 -7.31 -3.50 -11.49
C LYS A 217 -5.93 -4.11 -11.73
N THR A 218 -5.65 -5.26 -11.11
CA THR A 218 -4.52 -6.09 -11.54
C THR A 218 -4.96 -7.35 -12.30
N ASN A 219 -6.25 -7.71 -12.22
CA ASN A 219 -6.90 -8.86 -12.87
C ASN A 219 -6.09 -10.18 -12.82
N SER A 220 -5.09 -10.29 -11.94
CA SER A 220 -4.19 -11.44 -11.89
C SER A 220 -4.90 -12.60 -11.18
N ARG A 221 -4.70 -13.83 -11.67
CA ARG A 221 -5.21 -15.06 -11.06
C ARG A 221 -4.17 -15.72 -10.17
N GLU A 222 -4.62 -16.66 -9.36
CA GLU A 222 -3.71 -17.58 -8.69
C GLU A 222 -2.76 -18.25 -9.68
N GLY A 223 -1.47 -18.29 -9.33
CA GLY A 223 -0.41 -18.78 -10.21
C GLY A 223 -0.02 -17.84 -11.37
N GLN A 224 -0.65 -16.66 -11.52
CA GLN A 224 -0.23 -15.66 -12.50
C GLN A 224 0.73 -14.62 -11.89
N CYS A 225 1.54 -14.01 -12.77
CA CYS A 225 2.41 -12.91 -12.40
C CYS A 225 1.58 -11.69 -12.01
N GLY A 226 1.78 -11.19 -10.78
CA GLY A 226 0.97 -10.11 -10.21
C GLY A 226 -0.01 -10.57 -9.12
N TRP A 227 -0.17 -11.89 -8.93
CA TRP A 227 -1.08 -12.42 -7.90
C TRP A 227 -0.73 -11.98 -6.48
N LEU A 228 0.56 -11.94 -6.12
CA LEU A 228 1.02 -11.42 -4.82
C LEU A 228 0.49 -9.99 -4.57
N MET A 229 0.54 -9.13 -5.58
CA MET A 229 0.03 -7.76 -5.46
C MET A 229 -1.48 -7.75 -5.22
N GLU A 230 -2.23 -8.59 -5.93
CA GLU A 230 -3.68 -8.70 -5.71
C GLU A 230 -3.98 -9.19 -4.29
N GLN A 231 -3.22 -10.15 -3.77
CA GLN A 231 -3.38 -10.63 -2.39
C GLN A 231 -3.03 -9.57 -1.33
N ILE A 232 -1.96 -8.82 -1.54
CA ILE A 232 -1.60 -7.67 -0.68
C ILE A 232 -2.72 -6.64 -0.69
N LYS A 233 -3.22 -6.30 -1.89
CA LYS A 233 -4.31 -5.34 -2.09
C LYS A 233 -5.60 -5.81 -1.39
N ILE A 234 -6.02 -7.07 -1.55
CA ILE A 234 -7.22 -7.62 -0.90
C ILE A 234 -7.10 -7.51 0.62
N ASN A 235 -5.97 -7.93 1.18
CA ASN A 235 -5.72 -7.85 2.63
C ASN A 235 -5.67 -6.40 3.12
N PHE A 236 -4.99 -5.51 2.37
CA PHE A 236 -4.97 -4.07 2.65
C PHE A 236 -6.40 -3.51 2.70
N ILE A 237 -7.23 -3.82 1.71
CA ILE A 237 -8.61 -3.30 1.64
C ILE A 237 -9.42 -3.85 2.81
N LYS A 238 -9.36 -5.15 3.06
CA LYS A 238 -10.08 -5.81 4.17
C LYS A 238 -9.75 -5.16 5.52
N LYS A 239 -8.47 -4.96 5.82
CA LYS A 239 -8.05 -4.30 7.08
C LYS A 239 -8.40 -2.82 7.10
N GLY A 240 -8.30 -2.13 5.96
CA GLY A 240 -8.68 -0.73 5.86
C GLY A 240 -10.18 -0.51 6.12
N VAL A 241 -11.05 -1.36 5.59
CA VAL A 241 -12.50 -1.30 5.86
C VAL A 241 -12.77 -1.49 7.35
N ALA A 242 -12.15 -2.50 7.98
CA ALA A 242 -12.30 -2.74 9.42
C ALA A 242 -11.74 -1.59 10.28
N ASN A 243 -10.64 -0.97 9.87
CA ASN A 243 -10.09 0.21 10.53
C ASN A 243 -11.03 1.42 10.43
N LEU A 244 -11.60 1.68 9.24
CA LEU A 244 -12.58 2.74 9.04
C LEU A 244 -13.85 2.53 9.87
N ASP A 245 -14.33 1.28 9.97
CA ASP A 245 -15.50 0.90 10.79
C ASP A 245 -15.30 1.35 12.25
N ARG A 246 -14.19 0.91 12.87
CA ARG A 246 -13.82 1.31 14.23
C ARG A 246 -13.70 2.83 14.38
N GLN A 247 -13.05 3.50 13.43
CA GLN A 247 -12.87 4.94 13.49
C GLN A 247 -14.18 5.72 13.38
N LEU A 248 -15.14 5.22 12.59
CA LEU A 248 -16.46 5.83 12.43
C LEU A 248 -17.35 5.63 13.65
N GLU A 249 -17.37 4.41 14.22
CA GLU A 249 -18.05 4.13 15.49
C GLU A 249 -17.54 5.09 16.57
N GLN A 250 -16.21 5.20 16.70
CA GLN A 250 -15.59 6.14 17.63
C GLN A 250 -15.95 7.60 17.38
N LEU A 251 -15.94 8.05 16.12
CA LEU A 251 -16.30 9.43 15.79
C LEU A 251 -17.74 9.74 16.25
N SER A 252 -18.64 8.77 16.19
CA SER A 252 -20.02 8.92 16.65
C SER A 252 -20.18 8.97 18.17
N MET A 253 -19.22 8.43 18.92
CA MET A 253 -19.23 8.43 20.39
C MET A 253 -18.64 9.71 21.02
N ILE A 254 -18.02 10.59 20.23
CA ILE A 254 -17.46 11.84 20.75
C ILE A 254 -18.59 12.82 21.07
N THR A 255 -18.84 13.01 22.36
CA THR A 255 -19.85 13.96 22.86
C THR A 255 -19.27 15.37 23.09
N GLU A 256 -18.02 15.43 23.56
CA GLU A 256 -17.33 16.69 23.86
C GLU A 256 -16.60 17.26 22.64
N GLU A 257 -16.51 18.58 22.58
CA GLU A 257 -15.77 19.25 21.51
C GLU A 257 -14.25 19.04 21.65
N CYS A 258 -13.62 18.56 20.58
CA CYS A 258 -12.19 18.31 20.54
C CYS A 258 -11.39 19.61 20.39
N GLU A 259 -10.22 19.67 21.05
CA GLU A 259 -9.29 20.80 20.97
C GLU A 259 -8.86 21.15 19.53
N CYS A 260 -8.86 20.18 18.61
CA CYS A 260 -8.55 20.48 17.21
C CYS A 260 -9.56 21.43 16.55
N ASN A 261 -10.82 21.42 16.99
CA ASN A 261 -11.83 22.36 16.51
C ASN A 261 -11.55 23.76 17.04
N ARG A 262 -11.24 23.88 18.33
CA ARG A 262 -10.87 25.17 18.95
C ARG A 262 -9.64 25.79 18.29
N LEU A 263 -8.62 24.97 18.02
CA LEU A 263 -7.44 25.42 17.27
C LEU A 263 -7.82 25.89 15.87
N TYR A 264 -8.65 25.14 15.14
CA TYR A 264 -9.11 25.53 13.81
C TYR A 264 -9.85 26.87 13.83
N GLU A 265 -10.82 27.05 14.74
CA GLU A 265 -11.54 28.31 14.90
C GLU A 265 -10.61 29.47 15.25
N LYS A 266 -9.62 29.24 16.11
CA LYS A 266 -8.62 30.26 16.45
C LYS A 266 -7.84 30.67 15.21
N MET A 267 -7.40 29.72 14.39
CA MET A 267 -6.71 30.00 13.12
C MET A 267 -7.57 30.83 12.18
N VAL A 268 -8.89 30.58 12.10
CA VAL A 268 -9.84 31.40 11.33
C VAL A 268 -9.90 32.81 11.90
N LYS A 269 -10.09 32.95 13.22
CA LYS A 269 -10.20 34.24 13.89
C LYS A 269 -8.94 35.10 13.79
N THR A 270 -7.76 34.49 13.83
CA THR A 270 -6.47 35.20 13.74
C THR A 270 -6.03 35.46 12.29
N GLY A 271 -6.81 35.05 11.29
CA GLY A 271 -6.44 35.19 9.89
C GLY A 271 -5.16 34.44 9.52
N TYR A 272 -4.95 33.25 10.10
CA TYR A 272 -3.75 32.45 9.90
C TYR A 272 -3.43 32.25 8.41
N ARG A 273 -2.16 32.49 8.02
CA ARG A 273 -1.66 32.26 6.67
C ARG A 273 -0.48 31.29 6.68
N SER A 274 -0.55 30.29 5.82
CA SER A 274 0.55 29.41 5.44
C SER A 274 0.60 29.32 3.92
N SER A 275 1.69 28.81 3.37
CA SER A 275 1.87 28.65 1.93
C SER A 275 0.81 27.73 1.29
N GLY A 276 0.28 26.75 2.05
CA GLY A 276 -0.79 25.86 1.61
C GLY A 276 -2.19 26.23 2.14
N GLY A 277 -2.28 27.18 3.07
CA GLY A 277 -3.52 27.52 3.77
C GLY A 277 -3.86 26.57 4.93
N MET A 278 -4.82 26.98 5.75
CA MET A 278 -5.22 26.27 6.98
C MET A 278 -5.70 24.83 6.74
N GLN A 279 -6.46 24.62 5.66
CA GLN A 279 -6.97 23.29 5.31
C GLN A 279 -5.81 22.33 5.02
N TYR A 280 -4.80 22.78 4.28
CA TYR A 280 -3.61 22.00 3.99
C TYR A 280 -2.84 21.60 5.25
N ASP A 281 -2.68 22.51 6.20
CA ASP A 281 -2.00 22.19 7.47
C ASP A 281 -2.77 21.13 8.27
N PHE A 282 -4.11 21.22 8.33
CA PHE A 282 -4.95 20.19 8.96
C PHE A 282 -4.89 18.84 8.23
N GLU A 283 -4.88 18.85 6.90
CA GLU A 283 -4.67 17.64 6.09
C GLU A 283 -3.32 17.00 6.38
N LEU A 284 -2.25 17.78 6.59
CA LEU A 284 -0.94 17.24 6.97
C LEU A 284 -0.96 16.47 8.30
N PHE A 285 -1.72 16.94 9.31
CA PHE A 285 -1.90 16.18 10.56
C PHE A 285 -2.54 14.81 10.29
N ALA A 286 -3.57 14.79 9.45
CA ALA A 286 -4.30 13.58 9.10
C ALA A 286 -3.46 12.62 8.25
N ILE A 287 -2.76 13.11 7.21
CA ILE A 287 -1.91 12.32 6.31
C ILE A 287 -0.83 11.57 7.08
N ARG A 288 -0.14 12.24 8.00
CA ARG A 288 0.93 11.63 8.81
C ARG A 288 0.45 10.46 9.65
N CYS A 289 -0.86 10.39 9.90
CA CYS A 289 -1.49 9.43 10.79
C CYS A 289 -2.47 8.51 10.06
N ILE A 290 -2.55 8.58 8.72
CA ILE A 290 -3.58 7.91 7.93
C ILE A 290 -3.53 6.39 8.03
N LYS A 291 -2.33 5.85 8.28
CA LYS A 291 -2.05 4.41 8.42
C LYS A 291 -2.24 3.93 9.87
N SER A 292 -2.51 4.84 10.79
CA SER A 292 -2.66 4.51 12.20
C SER A 292 -3.99 3.80 12.43
N GLU A 293 -3.92 2.76 13.25
CA GLU A 293 -5.11 2.13 13.84
C GLU A 293 -5.49 2.80 15.17
N GLN A 294 -4.66 3.72 15.67
CA GLN A 294 -4.91 4.47 16.89
C GLN A 294 -6.12 5.39 16.71
N LEU A 295 -6.92 5.46 17.76
CA LEU A 295 -8.28 5.97 17.68
C LEU A 295 -8.40 7.42 18.17
N GLU A 296 -7.33 8.01 18.69
CA GLU A 296 -7.32 9.37 19.23
C GLU A 296 -7.26 10.45 18.15
N CYS A 297 -7.33 11.72 18.58
CA CYS A 297 -7.22 12.85 17.67
C CYS A 297 -5.78 12.95 17.12
N PRO A 298 -5.61 13.04 15.78
CA PRO A 298 -4.28 13.20 15.16
C PRO A 298 -3.44 14.36 15.71
N LEU A 299 -4.07 15.36 16.31
CA LEU A 299 -3.39 16.48 16.96
C LEU A 299 -2.33 16.03 17.98
N TYR A 300 -2.58 14.92 18.68
CA TYR A 300 -1.77 14.45 19.81
C TYR A 300 -0.79 13.33 19.44
N PHE A 301 -0.72 12.96 18.16
CA PHE A 301 0.20 11.91 17.71
C PHE A 301 1.62 12.45 17.61
N GLU A 302 2.60 11.62 17.95
CA GLU A 302 4.00 12.06 17.99
C GLU A 302 4.55 12.65 16.67
N PRO A 303 4.25 12.11 15.48
CA PRO A 303 4.67 12.70 14.20
C PRO A 303 4.16 14.13 13.96
N ASN A 304 3.15 14.54 14.72
CA ASN A 304 2.54 15.85 14.61
C ASN A 304 3.02 16.84 15.66
N LYS A 305 3.84 16.41 16.64
CA LYS A 305 4.29 17.25 17.75
C LYS A 305 5.02 18.51 17.30
N SER A 306 5.94 18.41 16.33
CA SER A 306 6.67 19.56 15.80
C SER A 306 5.75 20.54 15.05
N HIS A 307 4.84 20.02 14.23
CA HIS A 307 3.87 20.83 13.50
C HIS A 307 2.90 21.52 14.48
N TYR A 308 2.43 20.81 15.49
CA TYR A 308 1.55 21.34 16.52
C TYR A 308 2.19 22.50 17.30
N LYS A 309 3.45 22.35 17.73
CA LYS A 309 4.21 23.42 18.39
C LYS A 309 4.30 24.68 17.51
N MET A 310 4.67 24.51 16.23
CA MET A 310 4.72 25.61 15.27
C MET A 310 3.36 26.33 15.13
N LEU A 311 2.24 25.59 15.13
CA LEU A 311 0.91 26.19 15.05
C LEU A 311 0.53 26.97 16.30
N ILE A 312 0.84 26.44 17.49
CA ILE A 312 0.61 27.14 18.76
C ILE A 312 1.37 28.48 18.77
N GLU A 313 2.66 28.45 18.43
CA GLU A 313 3.52 29.65 18.39
C GLU A 313 2.95 30.71 17.45
N LYS A 314 2.45 30.31 16.27
CA LYS A 314 1.86 31.24 15.29
C LYS A 314 0.48 31.76 15.67
N THR A 315 -0.31 31.00 16.42
CA THR A 315 -1.71 31.35 16.75
C THR A 315 -1.86 32.00 18.11
N GLY A 316 -0.80 32.01 18.94
CA GLY A 316 -0.86 32.43 20.34
C GLY A 316 -1.80 31.57 21.18
N HIS A 317 -2.13 30.36 20.72
CA HIS A 317 -3.08 29.48 21.39
C HIS A 317 -2.41 28.78 22.58
N MET A 318 -2.53 29.34 23.79
CA MET A 318 -2.08 28.66 25.01
C MET A 318 -3.03 27.51 25.37
N VAL A 319 -2.66 26.28 25.01
CA VAL A 319 -3.36 25.08 25.49
C VAL A 319 -2.74 24.65 26.82
N SER A 320 -3.57 24.35 27.80
CA SER A 320 -3.17 23.52 28.94
C SER A 320 -2.83 22.14 28.39
N ILE A 321 -1.55 21.89 28.08
CA ILE A 321 -1.03 20.55 27.81
C ILE A 321 -1.10 19.81 29.16
N LYS A 322 -2.30 19.44 29.62
CA LYS A 322 -2.45 18.41 30.65
C LYS A 322 -1.95 17.12 30.03
N SER A 323 -0.63 16.92 30.10
CA SER A 323 0.12 15.67 30.17
C SER A 323 -0.43 14.47 29.37
N LYS A 324 -1.03 14.67 28.19
CA LYS A 324 -1.23 13.55 27.27
C LYS A 324 0.10 13.31 26.61
N ASN A 325 0.84 12.34 27.15
CA ASN A 325 2.03 11.81 26.51
C ASN A 325 1.72 11.59 25.04
N SER A 326 2.60 12.07 24.17
CA SER A 326 2.48 11.90 22.73
C SER A 326 2.23 10.44 22.39
N ILE A 327 1.15 10.17 21.66
CA ILE A 327 0.76 8.80 21.32
C ILE A 327 1.67 8.33 20.18
N PRO A 328 2.48 7.27 20.38
CA PRO A 328 3.23 6.66 19.28
C PRO A 328 2.25 6.18 18.21
N LEU A 329 2.64 6.24 16.92
CA LEU A 329 1.80 5.67 15.87
C LEU A 329 1.71 4.15 15.95
N THR A 330 2.66 3.54 16.64
CA THR A 330 2.86 2.12 16.75
C THR A 330 2.10 1.59 17.95
N ASP A 331 1.10 0.75 17.68
CA ASP A 331 0.79 -0.33 18.62
C ASP A 331 2.01 -1.24 18.59
N TYR A 332 2.90 -1.15 19.59
CA TYR A 332 3.91 -2.18 19.88
C TYR A 332 3.26 -3.52 20.29
N GLY A 333 2.02 -3.78 19.88
CA GLY A 333 1.29 -5.03 20.04
C GLY A 333 1.84 -6.12 19.12
N GLY A 334 3.14 -6.37 19.19
CA GLY A 334 3.84 -7.66 19.14
C GLY A 334 3.72 -8.59 17.94
N ASN A 335 2.74 -8.42 17.03
CA ASN A 335 2.34 -9.51 16.15
C ASN A 335 2.55 -9.24 14.66
N CYS A 336 2.90 -8.01 14.26
CA CYS A 336 3.20 -7.71 12.86
C CYS A 336 4.72 -7.78 12.60
N PRO A 337 5.20 -8.79 11.85
CA PRO A 337 6.62 -9.03 11.65
C PRO A 337 7.34 -7.96 10.81
N LEU A 338 6.60 -7.11 10.08
CA LEU A 338 7.19 -6.03 9.28
C LEU A 338 7.28 -4.69 10.03
N CYS A 339 6.56 -4.51 11.13
CA CYS A 339 6.60 -3.24 11.89
C CYS A 339 8.01 -2.93 12.40
N VAL A 340 8.74 -3.96 12.88
CA VAL A 340 10.13 -3.82 13.35
C VAL A 340 11.06 -3.20 12.29
N LEU A 341 10.78 -3.36 11.01
CA LEU A 341 11.58 -2.76 9.95
C LEU A 341 11.16 -1.31 9.67
N LEU A 342 9.84 -1.10 9.60
CA LEU A 342 9.26 0.17 9.17
C LEU A 342 9.24 1.24 10.27
N ASP A 343 9.43 0.84 11.53
CA ASP A 343 9.41 1.73 12.69
C ASP A 343 10.81 2.24 13.09
N HIS A 344 11.89 1.77 12.45
CA HIS A 344 13.27 2.18 12.78
C HIS A 344 13.52 3.70 12.69
N ASP A 345 12.82 4.40 11.80
CA ASP A 345 12.96 5.86 11.67
C ASP A 345 12.27 6.65 12.80
N GLU A 346 11.52 5.98 13.70
CA GLU A 346 10.91 6.61 14.85
C GLU A 346 11.94 6.73 16.00
N THR A 347 12.34 7.97 16.30
CA THR A 347 13.48 8.34 17.19
C THR A 347 13.48 7.75 18.61
N LYS A 348 12.40 7.08 19.04
CA LYS A 348 12.22 6.61 20.43
C LYS A 348 12.80 5.24 20.73
N CYS A 349 13.24 4.47 19.73
CA CYS A 349 13.76 3.11 19.93
C CYS A 349 15.19 2.92 19.39
N LEU A 350 15.95 4.00 19.22
CA LEU A 350 17.30 3.92 18.64
C LEU A 350 18.22 2.98 19.43
N GLU A 351 18.10 2.95 20.75
CA GLU A 351 18.85 2.03 21.61
C GLU A 351 18.48 0.56 21.32
N TYR A 352 17.19 0.22 21.34
CA TYR A 352 16.71 -1.13 21.01
C TYR A 352 17.23 -1.60 19.63
N TYR A 353 17.10 -0.75 18.61
CA TYR A 353 17.58 -1.08 17.27
C TYR A 353 19.10 -1.19 17.21
N THR A 354 19.83 -0.35 17.93
CA THR A 354 21.29 -0.40 17.98
C THR A 354 21.78 -1.71 18.63
N ILE A 355 21.13 -2.12 19.72
CA ILE A 355 21.48 -3.32 20.47
C ILE A 355 21.13 -4.60 19.69
N ASN A 356 19.97 -4.62 19.03
CA ASN A 356 19.41 -5.83 18.41
C ASN A 356 19.52 -5.84 16.87
N CYS A 357 20.31 -4.94 16.26
CA CYS A 357 20.30 -4.74 14.81
C CYS A 357 20.60 -6.02 14.01
N ILE A 358 21.57 -6.82 14.47
CA ILE A 358 21.98 -8.06 13.79
C ILE A 358 20.90 -9.14 13.93
N GLU A 359 20.34 -9.30 15.12
CA GLU A 359 19.24 -10.25 15.37
C GLU A 359 17.99 -9.89 14.56
N ILE A 360 17.63 -8.60 14.50
CA ILE A 360 16.51 -8.11 13.69
C ILE A 360 16.73 -8.46 12.21
N TYR A 361 17.94 -8.22 11.69
CA TYR A 361 18.28 -8.53 10.30
C TYR A 361 18.28 -10.03 10.01
N GLU A 362 18.83 -10.84 10.92
CA GLU A 362 18.83 -12.30 10.84
C GLU A 362 17.40 -12.85 10.83
N ASN A 363 16.55 -12.41 11.77
CA ASN A 363 15.15 -12.81 11.86
C ASN A 363 14.40 -12.39 10.60
N TRP A 364 14.63 -11.18 10.09
CA TRP A 364 14.07 -10.74 8.81
C TRP A 364 14.52 -11.64 7.65
N TRP A 365 15.80 -11.97 7.55
CA TRP A 365 16.32 -12.82 6.47
C TRP A 365 15.82 -14.26 6.55
N LYS A 366 15.81 -14.86 7.74
CA LYS A 366 15.37 -16.24 7.98
C LYS A 366 13.85 -16.37 7.97
N SER A 367 13.10 -15.27 8.18
CA SER A 367 11.64 -15.32 8.15
C SER A 367 11.13 -15.88 6.82
N GLU A 368 10.26 -16.86 6.94
CA GLU A 368 9.31 -17.18 5.88
C GLU A 368 8.37 -16.00 5.67
N MET A 369 7.73 -15.95 4.50
CA MET A 369 6.74 -14.90 4.26
C MET A 369 5.65 -15.01 5.33
N PRO A 370 5.41 -13.96 6.12
CA PRO A 370 4.29 -13.96 7.03
C PRO A 370 3.00 -14.04 6.21
N ALA A 371 2.02 -14.80 6.69
CA ALA A 371 0.71 -14.81 6.06
C ALA A 371 0.18 -13.37 5.99
N LEU A 372 -0.29 -12.92 4.83
CA LEU A 372 -0.65 -11.52 4.61
C LEU A 372 -1.73 -11.03 5.59
N GLU A 373 -2.53 -11.97 6.11
CA GLU A 373 -3.56 -11.76 7.11
C GLU A 373 -2.98 -11.32 8.47
N THR A 374 -1.73 -11.67 8.80
CA THR A 374 -1.07 -11.29 10.06
C THR A 374 -0.46 -9.90 10.00
N LEU A 375 -0.21 -9.37 8.80
CA LEU A 375 0.35 -8.03 8.62
C LEU A 375 -0.66 -6.95 9.06
N CYS A 376 -0.19 -5.91 9.75
CA CYS A 376 -1.06 -4.79 10.14
C CYS A 376 -1.45 -3.91 8.94
N PHE A 377 -2.44 -3.02 9.12
CA PHE A 377 -2.89 -2.12 8.07
C PHE A 377 -1.76 -1.23 7.51
N ARG A 378 -0.89 -0.70 8.38
CA ARG A 378 0.29 0.12 7.99
C ARG A 378 1.24 -0.65 7.06
N CYS A 379 1.62 -1.86 7.45
CA CYS A 379 2.53 -2.68 6.66
C CYS A 379 1.93 -3.04 5.30
N LEU A 380 0.67 -3.49 5.28
CA LEU A 380 -0.03 -3.78 4.02
C LEU A 380 -0.15 -2.55 3.11
N ASN A 381 -0.41 -1.37 3.69
CA ASN A 381 -0.43 -0.13 2.95
C ASN A 381 0.93 0.17 2.32
N ASP A 382 2.03 -0.04 3.06
CA ASP A 382 3.38 0.21 2.56
C ASP A 382 3.72 -0.75 1.42
N LEU A 383 3.44 -2.04 1.59
CA LEU A 383 3.60 -3.04 0.52
C LEU A 383 2.75 -2.69 -0.73
N ASN A 384 1.50 -2.25 -0.55
CA ASN A 384 0.61 -1.83 -1.63
C ASN A 384 1.11 -0.54 -2.32
N HIS A 385 1.59 0.44 -1.56
CA HIS A 385 2.08 1.73 -2.08
C HIS A 385 3.31 1.55 -2.97
N PHE A 386 4.25 0.70 -2.55
CA PHE A 386 5.43 0.38 -3.36
C PHE A 386 5.11 -0.52 -4.56
N LYS A 387 3.85 -0.93 -4.72
CA LYS A 387 3.37 -1.81 -5.79
C LYS A 387 4.31 -3.00 -5.96
N ILE A 388 4.66 -3.67 -4.85
CA ILE A 388 5.52 -4.86 -4.80
C ILE A 388 5.27 -5.75 -6.01
N ARG A 389 6.23 -5.60 -6.94
CA ARG A 389 6.38 -6.32 -8.19
C ARG A 389 5.04 -6.55 -8.91
N MET A 390 4.51 -5.45 -9.46
CA MET A 390 3.58 -5.47 -10.58
C MET A 390 4.04 -6.44 -11.67
N SER A 391 3.11 -6.92 -12.50
CA SER A 391 3.39 -7.92 -13.53
C SER A 391 4.65 -7.58 -14.35
N CYS A 392 5.42 -8.57 -14.78
CA CYS A 392 6.68 -8.34 -15.51
C CYS A 392 6.49 -7.45 -16.76
N LYS A 393 5.30 -7.48 -17.36
CA LYS A 393 4.93 -6.66 -18.53
C LYS A 393 4.71 -5.20 -18.18
N TYR A 394 4.08 -4.89 -17.04
CA TYR A 394 4.02 -3.51 -16.53
C TYR A 394 5.42 -2.92 -16.35
N ARG A 395 6.39 -3.73 -15.89
CA ARG A 395 7.80 -3.32 -15.76
C ARG A 395 8.46 -3.03 -17.11
N GLN A 396 8.18 -3.83 -18.14
CA GLN A 396 8.67 -3.56 -19.50
C GLN A 396 8.11 -2.23 -20.02
N ASN A 397 6.81 -2.00 -19.86
CA ASN A 397 6.16 -0.76 -20.27
C ASN A 397 6.72 0.47 -19.52
N GLN A 398 6.97 0.35 -18.22
CA GLN A 398 7.65 1.38 -17.41
C GLN A 398 9.09 1.66 -17.90
N ARG A 399 9.88 0.61 -18.15
CA ARG A 399 11.27 0.74 -18.65
C ARG A 399 11.32 1.39 -20.04
N MET A 400 10.35 1.10 -20.91
CA MET A 400 10.24 1.72 -22.23
C MET A 400 9.79 3.19 -22.15
N LYS A 401 8.84 3.52 -21.26
CA LYS A 401 8.34 4.90 -21.11
C LYS A 401 9.32 5.83 -20.40
N TYR A 402 10.08 5.33 -19.43
CA TYR A 402 10.99 6.13 -18.61
C TYR A 402 12.44 5.71 -18.85
N GLY A 403 12.93 5.93 -20.07
CA GLY A 403 14.35 5.78 -20.38
C GLY A 403 15.23 6.53 -19.38
N ARG A 404 15.99 5.79 -18.56
CA ARG A 404 17.11 6.14 -17.65
C ARG A 404 17.02 7.40 -16.77
N LYS A 405 15.97 8.20 -16.78
CA LYS A 405 15.79 9.30 -15.82
C LYS A 405 15.14 8.73 -14.57
N ARG A 406 15.95 8.45 -13.55
CA ARG A 406 15.53 8.25 -12.14
C ARG A 406 14.88 9.55 -11.65
N GLY A 407 13.65 9.82 -12.06
CA GLY A 407 12.84 10.95 -11.64
C GLY A 407 11.53 10.43 -11.07
N ARG A 408 11.18 10.91 -9.88
CA ARG A 408 10.00 10.61 -9.06
C ARG A 408 8.83 9.99 -9.83
N PHE A 409 8.41 8.80 -9.40
CA PHE A 409 7.16 8.16 -9.79
C PHE A 409 6.01 9.17 -9.63
N MET A 410 5.54 9.75 -10.74
CA MET A 410 4.23 10.38 -10.76
C MET A 410 3.17 9.30 -10.96
N ASP A 411 2.12 9.37 -10.15
CA ASP A 411 0.91 8.56 -10.29
C ASP A 411 0.19 8.92 -11.60
N HIS A 412 0.62 8.33 -12.71
CA HIS A 412 -0.21 8.27 -13.91
C HIS A 412 -0.99 6.97 -13.92
N ASP A 413 -2.31 7.12 -13.75
CA ASP A 413 -3.32 6.10 -14.01
C ASP A 413 -3.42 5.92 -15.53
N GLU A 414 -2.82 4.87 -16.06
CA GLU A 414 -3.13 4.40 -17.41
C GLU A 414 -3.69 2.99 -17.33
N ASP A 415 -4.96 2.89 -17.74
CA ASP A 415 -5.75 1.69 -18.00
C ASP A 415 -5.20 0.89 -19.21
N SER A 416 -3.89 0.60 -19.23
CA SER A 416 -3.42 -0.48 -20.11
C SER A 416 -3.89 -1.77 -19.48
N ASP A 417 -4.87 -2.43 -20.09
CA ASP A 417 -5.20 -3.83 -19.86
C ASP A 417 -3.89 -4.58 -19.61
N VAL A 418 -3.67 -4.99 -18.36
CA VAL A 418 -2.42 -5.61 -17.95
C VAL A 418 -2.34 -6.95 -18.65
N GLU A 419 -1.75 -6.97 -19.84
CA GLU A 419 -1.48 -8.19 -20.57
C GLU A 419 -0.65 -9.12 -19.68
N GLU A 420 -0.98 -10.40 -19.76
CA GLU A 420 -0.37 -11.44 -18.94
C GLU A 420 1.15 -11.46 -19.16
N CYS A 421 1.89 -11.88 -18.13
CA CYS A 421 3.33 -12.05 -18.25
C CYS A 421 3.62 -13.20 -19.21
N ASP A 422 4.17 -12.89 -20.38
CA ASP A 422 4.52 -13.89 -21.41
C ASP A 422 5.70 -14.81 -21.01
N ASN A 423 6.35 -14.55 -19.87
CA ASN A 423 7.43 -15.40 -19.35
C ASN A 423 6.84 -16.61 -18.58
N PRO A 424 6.93 -17.85 -19.11
CA PRO A 424 6.44 -19.04 -18.41
C PRO A 424 7.20 -19.30 -17.11
N ASN A 425 8.45 -18.85 -17.01
CA ASN A 425 9.34 -19.04 -15.85
C ASN A 425 9.34 -17.84 -14.90
N CYS A 426 8.26 -17.06 -14.88
CA CYS A 426 8.16 -15.92 -13.98
C CYS A 426 8.12 -16.38 -12.51
N SER A 427 9.16 -16.07 -11.74
CA SER A 427 9.28 -16.43 -10.32
C SER A 427 8.13 -15.90 -9.45
N LEU A 428 7.45 -14.82 -9.86
CA LEU A 428 6.28 -14.29 -9.16
C LEU A 428 5.02 -15.15 -9.27
N ARG A 429 5.00 -16.12 -10.18
CA ARG A 429 3.93 -17.13 -10.27
C ARG A 429 4.03 -18.15 -9.12
N ASN A 430 5.22 -18.35 -8.56
CA ASN A 430 5.44 -19.27 -7.44
C ASN A 430 5.34 -18.50 -6.10
N ALA A 431 4.40 -18.93 -5.25
CA ALA A 431 4.20 -18.36 -3.92
C ALA A 431 5.43 -18.51 -3.01
N GLU A 432 6.25 -19.55 -3.19
CA GLU A 432 7.48 -19.77 -2.42
C GLU A 432 8.49 -18.62 -2.57
N TYR A 433 8.44 -17.90 -3.69
CA TYR A 433 9.36 -16.79 -4.00
C TYR A 433 8.80 -15.42 -3.61
N TRP A 434 7.57 -15.35 -3.11
CA TRP A 434 6.97 -14.09 -2.69
C TRP A 434 7.71 -13.45 -1.51
N LYS A 435 8.29 -14.25 -0.61
CA LYS A 435 9.14 -13.76 0.49
C LYS A 435 10.28 -12.88 0.00
N PHE A 436 10.94 -13.25 -1.10
CA PHE A 436 12.04 -12.47 -1.66
C PHE A 436 11.58 -11.16 -2.29
N SER A 437 10.32 -11.11 -2.76
CA SER A 437 9.72 -9.89 -3.28
C SER A 437 9.47 -8.86 -2.19
N ILE A 438 9.03 -9.31 -1.02
CA ILE A 438 8.89 -8.45 0.16
C ILE A 438 10.27 -8.04 0.69
N LYS A 439 11.21 -8.99 0.79
CA LYS A 439 12.59 -8.70 1.23
C LYS A 439 13.26 -7.66 0.33
N ASP A 440 13.18 -7.80 -0.99
CA ASP A 440 13.69 -6.81 -1.95
C ASP A 440 13.09 -5.41 -1.71
N GLN A 441 11.83 -5.33 -1.30
CA GLN A 441 11.20 -4.05 -0.97
C GLN A 441 11.64 -3.47 0.38
N THR A 442 11.85 -4.31 1.38
CA THR A 442 12.19 -3.89 2.76
C THR A 442 13.69 -3.92 3.05
N ILE A 443 14.53 -4.33 2.10
CA ILE A 443 15.99 -4.46 2.30
C ILE A 443 16.64 -3.13 2.62
N GLY A 444 16.09 -2.01 2.12
CA GLY A 444 16.53 -0.67 2.46
C GLY A 444 16.35 -0.36 3.94
N ASP A 445 15.20 -0.74 4.52
CA ASP A 445 14.89 -0.56 5.93
C ASP A 445 15.78 -1.43 6.81
N ALA A 446 15.87 -2.72 6.48
CA ALA A 446 16.77 -3.67 7.13
C ALA A 446 18.24 -3.20 7.09
N SER A 447 18.67 -2.63 5.95
CA SER A 447 20.01 -2.06 5.79
C SER A 447 20.26 -0.86 6.68
N ARG A 448 19.26 0.01 6.85
CA ARG A 448 19.36 1.18 7.72
C ARG A 448 19.52 0.77 9.18
N ILE A 449 18.79 -0.25 9.63
CA ILE A 449 18.90 -0.82 10.98
C ILE A 449 20.32 -1.32 11.25
N VAL A 450 20.85 -2.22 10.41
CA VAL A 450 22.19 -2.80 10.61
C VAL A 450 23.28 -1.73 10.55
N ARG A 451 23.25 -0.86 9.52
CA ARG A 451 24.23 0.21 9.37
C ARG A 451 24.15 1.23 10.51
N GLY A 452 22.95 1.52 11.00
CA GLY A 452 22.72 2.36 12.17
C GLY A 452 23.36 1.75 13.41
N GLY A 453 23.04 0.49 13.72
CA GLY A 453 23.60 -0.20 14.88
C GLY A 453 25.12 -0.32 14.85
N ILE A 454 25.71 -0.68 13.71
CA ILE A 454 27.19 -0.76 13.56
C ILE A 454 27.86 0.61 13.76
N LYS A 455 27.20 1.71 13.38
CA LYS A 455 27.75 3.07 13.52
C LYS A 455 27.60 3.63 14.93
N SER A 456 26.51 3.28 15.62
CA SER A 456 26.09 3.93 16.86
C SER A 456 26.62 3.26 18.13
N ILE A 457 27.13 2.03 18.09
CA ILE A 457 27.56 1.33 19.30
C ILE A 457 28.92 1.85 19.81
N GLU A 458 28.98 2.07 21.12
CA GLU A 458 30.16 2.44 21.91
C GLU A 458 30.80 1.19 22.56
N GLY A 459 32.07 1.25 22.98
CA GLY A 459 32.80 0.15 23.63
C GLY A 459 34.01 -0.36 22.83
N PHE A 460 34.30 -1.66 22.83
CA PHE A 460 35.36 -2.32 22.03
C PHE A 460 35.26 -2.05 20.52
N LEU A 461 34.09 -1.60 20.05
CA LEU A 461 33.80 -1.12 18.70
C LEU A 461 34.24 0.33 18.42
N ASN A 462 34.90 0.98 19.39
CA ASN A 462 35.69 2.18 19.16
C ASN A 462 36.95 1.92 18.31
N CYS A 463 37.30 0.64 18.04
CA CYS A 463 38.27 0.32 17.00
C CYS A 463 37.68 0.57 15.60
N LYS A 464 38.30 1.50 14.87
CA LYS A 464 37.89 1.85 13.49
C LYS A 464 37.90 0.64 12.56
N LEU A 465 38.91 -0.23 12.66
CA LEU A 465 39.03 -1.42 11.83
C LEU A 465 37.95 -2.48 12.14
N ARG A 466 37.62 -2.70 13.42
CA ARG A 466 36.53 -3.61 13.82
C ARG A 466 35.20 -3.18 13.19
N ARG A 467 34.88 -1.88 13.27
CA ARG A 467 33.68 -1.30 12.64
C ARG A 467 33.71 -1.42 11.11
N MET A 468 34.86 -1.14 10.49
CA MET A 468 35.03 -1.26 9.03
C MET A 468 34.87 -2.72 8.56
N ARG A 469 35.39 -3.68 9.33
CA ARG A 469 35.21 -5.11 9.07
C ARG A 469 33.73 -5.52 9.11
N LEU A 470 33.00 -5.16 10.18
CA LEU A 470 31.56 -5.46 10.26
C LEU A 470 30.78 -4.88 9.08
N MET A 471 31.10 -3.65 8.69
CA MET A 471 30.51 -3.01 7.50
C MET A 471 30.84 -3.79 6.21
N ASN A 472 32.07 -4.26 6.04
CA ASN A 472 32.48 -5.05 4.86
C ASN A 472 31.81 -6.44 4.83
N ILE A 473 31.67 -7.11 5.98
CA ILE A 473 30.89 -8.36 6.08
C ILE A 473 29.43 -8.08 5.69
N TYR A 474 28.83 -7.05 6.28
CA TYR A 474 27.46 -6.64 5.95
C TYR A 474 27.28 -6.29 4.47
N ASP A 475 28.20 -5.54 3.86
CA ASP A 475 28.10 -5.17 2.45
C ASP A 475 28.18 -6.40 1.54
N THR A 476 28.94 -7.43 1.93
CA THR A 476 28.96 -8.74 1.26
C THR A 476 27.60 -9.44 1.35
N ILE A 477 26.99 -9.47 2.54
CA ILE A 477 25.65 -10.02 2.77
C ILE A 477 24.62 -9.26 1.94
N SER A 478 24.63 -7.93 2.03
CA SER A 478 23.70 -7.05 1.32
C SER A 478 23.80 -7.24 -0.19
N TYR A 479 25.00 -7.29 -0.75
CA TYR A 479 25.21 -7.56 -2.17
C TYR A 479 24.58 -8.89 -2.61
N ARG A 480 24.80 -9.96 -1.84
CA ARG A 480 24.21 -11.29 -2.11
C ARG A 480 22.69 -11.29 -1.94
N ALA A 481 22.17 -10.66 -0.89
CA ALA A 481 20.74 -10.53 -0.63
C ALA A 481 20.02 -9.72 -1.73
N HIS A 482 20.65 -8.66 -2.25
CA HIS A 482 20.16 -7.92 -3.43
C HIS A 482 20.16 -8.78 -4.70
N GLY A 483 20.88 -9.91 -4.72
CA GLY A 483 20.79 -10.92 -5.77
C GLY A 483 19.42 -11.58 -5.84
N PHE A 484 18.60 -11.57 -4.79
CA PHE A 484 17.26 -12.19 -4.75
C PHE A 484 16.17 -11.34 -5.43
N THR A 485 16.51 -10.76 -6.59
CA THR A 485 15.53 -10.07 -7.43
C THR A 485 14.67 -11.06 -8.23
N VAL A 486 13.48 -10.65 -8.73
CA VAL A 486 12.68 -11.46 -9.68
C VAL A 486 13.55 -11.96 -10.83
N GLU A 487 14.41 -11.06 -11.31
CA GLU A 487 15.18 -11.23 -12.53
C GLU A 487 16.22 -12.34 -12.38
N TYR A 488 16.90 -12.40 -11.24
CA TYR A 488 17.83 -13.49 -10.93
C TYR A 488 17.10 -14.78 -10.51
N LEU A 489 16.05 -14.68 -9.69
CA LEU A 489 15.25 -15.84 -9.29
C LEU A 489 14.61 -16.57 -10.48
N SER A 490 14.30 -15.86 -11.58
CA SER A 490 13.80 -16.48 -12.80
C SER A 490 14.86 -17.23 -13.62
N LYS A 491 16.15 -17.04 -13.29
CA LYS A 491 17.29 -17.67 -13.97
C LYS A 491 17.89 -18.82 -13.16
N TRP A 492 17.70 -18.81 -11.84
CA TRP A 492 18.21 -19.85 -10.96
C TRP A 492 17.28 -21.06 -10.90
N SER A 493 17.88 -22.24 -10.88
CA SER A 493 17.25 -23.49 -10.44
C SER A 493 16.87 -23.42 -8.97
N LYS A 494 16.00 -24.34 -8.52
CA LYS A 494 15.63 -24.43 -7.09
C LYS A 494 16.84 -24.67 -6.19
N ASP A 495 17.79 -25.49 -6.63
CA ASP A 495 19.01 -25.80 -5.88
C ASP A 495 19.94 -24.59 -5.80
N GLU A 496 20.10 -23.83 -6.90
CA GLU A 496 20.85 -22.58 -6.88
C GLU A 496 20.21 -21.53 -5.96
N VAL A 497 18.87 -21.44 -5.90
CA VAL A 497 18.18 -20.56 -4.95
C VAL A 497 18.50 -20.98 -3.52
N ALA A 498 18.40 -22.27 -3.21
CA ALA A 498 18.70 -22.81 -1.87
C ALA A 498 20.17 -22.59 -1.48
N GLU A 499 21.11 -22.86 -2.38
CA GLU A 499 22.54 -22.65 -2.16
C GLU A 499 22.86 -21.17 -1.91
N ASN A 500 22.33 -20.27 -2.74
CA ASN A 500 22.53 -18.83 -2.52
C ASN A 500 21.89 -18.35 -1.22
N CYS A 501 20.74 -18.93 -0.82
CA CYS A 501 20.11 -18.63 0.46
C CYS A 501 21.02 -19.04 1.61
N GLN A 502 21.59 -20.24 1.54
CA GLN A 502 22.52 -20.75 2.54
C GLN A 502 23.76 -19.87 2.65
N ARG A 503 24.35 -19.46 1.52
CA ARG A 503 25.51 -18.54 1.52
C ARG A 503 25.24 -17.20 2.20
N VAL A 504 24.02 -16.67 2.08
CA VAL A 504 23.62 -15.44 2.81
C VAL A 504 23.48 -15.75 4.30
N THR A 505 22.82 -16.84 4.66
CA THR A 505 22.65 -17.29 6.05
C THR A 505 24.00 -17.51 6.75
N ASP A 506 24.94 -18.21 6.11
CA ASP A 506 26.28 -18.44 6.66
C ASP A 506 27.03 -17.12 6.90
N SER A 507 26.88 -16.17 5.98
CA SER A 507 27.49 -14.84 6.11
C SER A 507 26.87 -14.04 7.27
N ILE A 508 25.56 -14.19 7.50
CA ILE A 508 24.87 -13.58 8.66
C ILE A 508 25.39 -14.18 9.97
N GLU A 509 25.62 -15.50 10.04
CA GLU A 509 26.22 -16.15 11.22
C GLU A 509 27.64 -15.64 11.50
N VAL A 510 28.45 -15.43 10.45
CA VAL A 510 29.77 -14.79 10.58
C VAL A 510 29.64 -13.36 11.11
N LEU A 511 28.71 -12.57 10.57
CA LEU A 511 28.45 -11.20 11.05
C LEU A 511 28.02 -11.20 12.52
N LYS A 512 27.12 -12.10 12.91
CA LYS A 512 26.63 -12.25 14.28
C LYS A 512 27.73 -12.66 15.25
N SER A 513 28.55 -13.63 14.87
CA SER A 513 29.69 -14.08 15.68
C SER A 513 30.71 -12.96 15.87
N GLN A 514 31.08 -12.28 14.79
CA GLN A 514 32.01 -11.15 14.84
C GLN A 514 31.44 -9.95 15.62
N TRP A 515 30.14 -9.69 15.48
CA TRP A 515 29.44 -8.65 16.23
C TRP A 515 29.50 -8.92 17.74
N ASN A 516 29.21 -10.15 18.15
CA ASN A 516 29.23 -10.53 19.56
C ASN A 516 30.63 -10.41 20.17
N GLU A 517 31.67 -10.89 19.48
CA GLU A 517 33.05 -10.75 19.98
C GLU A 517 33.49 -9.28 20.03
N PHE A 518 33.19 -8.47 19.00
CA PHE A 518 33.55 -7.05 19.04
C PHE A 518 32.77 -6.22 20.05
N ARG A 519 31.60 -6.70 20.50
CA ARG A 519 30.77 -5.99 21.46
C ARG A 519 31.06 -6.41 22.90
N PHE A 520 31.20 -7.71 23.13
CA PHE A 520 31.30 -8.29 24.47
C PHE A 520 32.71 -8.80 24.81
N GLY A 521 33.63 -8.82 23.85
CA GLY A 521 34.93 -9.45 23.98
C GLY A 521 34.83 -10.98 23.94
N ASN A 522 35.97 -11.64 24.13
CA ASN A 522 36.12 -13.09 24.25
C ASN A 522 36.09 -13.58 25.72
N GLY A 523 35.70 -12.71 26.66
CA GLY A 523 35.72 -12.98 28.10
C GLY A 523 37.10 -12.86 28.78
N ASN A 524 38.18 -12.73 28.02
CA ASN A 524 39.55 -12.60 28.53
C ASN A 524 40.12 -11.17 28.42
N GLU A 525 39.51 -10.31 27.60
CA GLU A 525 39.88 -8.89 27.49
C GLU A 525 39.01 -8.06 28.45
N THR A 526 39.60 -7.53 29.53
CA THR A 526 39.02 -6.39 30.25
C THR A 526 39.44 -5.13 29.51
N ALA A 527 38.56 -4.56 28.69
CA ALA A 527 38.80 -3.19 28.23
C ALA A 527 38.76 -2.29 29.45
N ASP A 528 39.89 -1.68 29.79
CA ASP A 528 39.85 -0.46 30.60
C ASP A 528 38.94 0.52 29.87
N GLU A 529 37.80 0.85 30.50
CA GLU A 529 36.82 1.80 29.97
C GLU A 529 37.54 3.08 29.53
N GLY A 530 37.60 3.32 28.22
CA GLY A 530 38.18 4.52 27.62
C GLY A 530 39.52 4.34 26.90
N SER A 531 40.18 3.18 26.96
CA SER A 531 41.39 2.94 26.16
C SER A 531 41.05 2.79 24.66
N LYS A 532 41.53 3.71 23.82
CA LYS A 532 41.37 3.62 22.36
C LYS A 532 42.27 2.50 21.82
N CYS A 533 41.73 1.67 20.92
CA CYS A 533 42.52 0.63 20.25
C CYS A 533 43.68 1.25 19.44
N ARG A 534 44.86 0.59 19.40
CA ARG A 534 46.02 0.99 18.56
C ARG A 534 45.62 1.27 17.10
N CYS A 535 44.69 0.48 16.55
CA CYS A 535 44.14 0.68 15.20
C CYS A 535 43.59 2.10 14.99
N THR A 536 42.90 2.64 16.00
CA THR A 536 42.21 3.93 15.94
C THR A 536 43.19 5.06 16.13
N HIS A 537 44.17 4.91 17.04
CA HIS A 537 45.24 5.88 17.20
C HIS A 537 46.03 6.10 15.90
N LEU A 538 46.46 5.01 15.26
CA LEU A 538 47.18 5.08 13.98
C LEU A 538 46.33 5.75 12.89
N TRP A 539 45.05 5.42 12.82
CA TRP A 539 44.13 6.00 11.83
C TRP A 539 43.89 7.50 12.04
N GLU A 540 43.76 7.94 13.30
CA GLU A 540 43.60 9.37 13.62
C GLU A 540 44.84 10.19 13.27
N GLN A 541 46.03 9.60 13.37
CA GLN A 541 47.29 10.26 13.01
C GLN A 541 47.50 10.37 11.48
N GLU A 542 47.14 9.34 10.72
CA GLU A 542 47.49 9.23 9.29
C GLU A 542 46.29 8.90 8.38
N LYS A 543 45.16 9.57 8.64
CA LYS A 543 43.85 9.28 8.04
C LYS A 543 43.85 9.10 6.52
N LEU A 544 44.45 10.03 5.76
CA LEU A 544 44.40 10.02 4.29
C LEU A 544 45.19 8.87 3.65
N VAL A 545 46.28 8.44 4.30
CA VAL A 545 47.18 7.40 3.79
C VAL A 545 46.63 6.02 4.11
N LEU A 546 46.09 5.86 5.32
CA LEU A 546 45.71 4.55 5.84
C LEU A 546 44.33 4.07 5.38
N ASP A 547 43.44 4.91 4.85
CA ASP A 547 42.09 4.50 4.46
C ASP A 547 42.06 3.32 3.48
N ARG A 548 42.93 3.32 2.45
CA ARG A 548 43.01 2.21 1.48
C ARG A 548 43.61 0.94 2.08
N VAL A 549 44.59 1.08 2.96
CA VAL A 549 45.25 -0.04 3.64
C VAL A 549 44.29 -0.68 4.63
N TYR A 550 43.57 0.15 5.39
CA TYR A 550 42.61 -0.28 6.39
C TYR A 550 41.40 -0.98 5.76
N ASP A 551 40.93 -0.51 4.61
CA ASP A 551 39.90 -1.22 3.85
C ASP A 551 40.38 -2.61 3.42
N LYS A 552 41.63 -2.75 2.95
CA LYS A 552 42.22 -4.08 2.63
C LYS A 552 42.30 -4.98 3.87
N ILE A 553 42.82 -4.45 4.98
CA ILE A 553 42.93 -5.18 6.26
C ILE A 553 41.54 -5.64 6.73
N ALA A 554 40.56 -4.74 6.72
CA ALA A 554 39.20 -5.03 7.15
C ALA A 554 38.50 -6.08 6.26
N ARG A 555 38.92 -6.25 4.99
CA ARG A 555 38.41 -7.25 4.04
C ARG A 555 39.09 -8.63 4.15
N TYR A 556 40.06 -8.81 5.04
CA TYR A 556 40.72 -10.10 5.23
C TYR A 556 39.73 -11.18 5.66
N ARG A 557 39.59 -12.28 4.89
CA ARG A 557 38.72 -13.42 5.22
C ARG A 557 37.32 -13.04 5.74
N LEU A 558 36.53 -12.31 4.94
CA LEU A 558 35.16 -11.89 5.32
C LEU A 558 34.18 -13.06 5.51
N ALA A 559 34.48 -14.23 4.95
CA ALA A 559 33.63 -15.42 5.05
C ALA A 559 33.91 -16.29 6.29
N SER A 560 34.82 -15.87 7.17
CA SER A 560 35.14 -16.59 8.40
C SER A 560 35.22 -15.66 9.60
N PHE A 561 34.85 -16.17 10.76
CA PHE A 561 35.14 -15.52 12.04
C PHE A 561 36.66 -15.43 12.25
N VAL A 562 37.14 -14.27 12.72
CA VAL A 562 38.54 -14.05 13.11
C VAL A 562 38.53 -13.21 14.38
N GLU A 563 39.16 -13.71 15.43
CA GLU A 563 39.17 -13.08 16.75
C GLU A 563 40.15 -11.90 16.82
N GLY A 564 39.82 -10.88 17.61
CA GLY A 564 40.72 -9.76 17.91
C GLY A 564 40.64 -8.58 16.94
N CYS A 565 41.60 -7.67 17.04
CA CYS A 565 41.63 -6.49 16.18
C CYS A 565 42.06 -6.87 14.75
N PRO A 566 41.41 -6.38 13.69
CA PRO A 566 41.82 -6.69 12.33
C PRO A 566 43.27 -6.31 11.98
N LEU A 567 43.87 -5.36 12.72
CA LEU A 567 45.27 -4.97 12.59
C LEU A 567 46.26 -6.12 12.91
N THR A 568 45.84 -7.08 13.74
CA THR A 568 46.69 -8.19 14.20
C THR A 568 46.42 -9.48 13.43
N PHE A 569 45.59 -9.44 12.39
CA PHE A 569 45.31 -10.62 11.59
C PHE A 569 46.53 -10.97 10.73
N ASP A 570 46.66 -12.25 10.37
CA ASP A 570 47.69 -12.73 9.46
C ASP A 570 47.36 -12.40 7.99
N HIS A 571 47.22 -11.10 7.71
CA HIS A 571 46.92 -10.58 6.38
C HIS A 571 48.17 -10.26 5.56
N GLY A 572 49.37 -10.42 6.13
CA GLY A 572 50.65 -10.17 5.45
C GLY A 572 50.92 -8.70 5.11
N ILE A 573 50.34 -7.75 5.86
CA ILE A 573 50.55 -6.30 5.67
C ILE A 573 51.27 -5.77 6.89
N ASN A 574 52.49 -5.28 6.71
CA ASN A 574 53.23 -4.62 7.77
C ASN A 574 52.85 -3.12 7.82
N VAL A 575 51.96 -2.76 8.74
CA VAL A 575 51.50 -1.37 8.88
C VAL A 575 52.62 -0.45 9.35
N ASP A 576 53.56 -0.95 10.16
CA ASP A 576 54.67 -0.15 10.68
C ASP A 576 55.65 0.22 9.55
N GLU A 577 55.93 -0.70 8.61
CA GLU A 577 56.72 -0.40 7.40
C GLU A 577 56.06 0.66 6.49
N LEU A 578 54.74 0.59 6.33
CA LEU A 578 53.97 1.55 5.52
C LEU A 578 53.94 2.95 6.14
N LEU A 579 53.99 3.04 7.47
CA LEU A 579 54.08 4.32 8.17
C LEU A 579 55.48 4.92 8.01
N ILE A 580 56.53 4.11 8.10
CA ILE A 580 57.92 4.54 7.88
C ILE A 580 58.11 5.03 6.44
N SER A 581 57.59 4.32 5.43
CA SER A 581 57.75 4.72 4.03
C SER A 581 57.07 6.06 3.71
N ASN A 582 55.88 6.31 4.25
CA ASN A 582 55.17 7.58 4.04
C ASN A 582 55.78 8.75 4.82
N GLN A 583 56.43 8.50 5.96
CA GLN A 583 57.18 9.53 6.66
C GLN A 583 58.42 9.96 5.86
N ILE A 584 59.09 9.03 5.19
CA ILE A 584 60.22 9.33 4.30
C ILE A 584 59.77 10.21 3.13
N ASP A 585 58.65 9.87 2.47
CA ASP A 585 58.13 10.66 1.34
C ASP A 585 57.66 12.07 1.72
N ARG A 586 57.30 12.31 2.99
CA ARG A 586 56.93 13.65 3.50
C ARG A 586 58.11 14.50 3.98
N VAL A 587 59.24 13.88 4.32
CA VAL A 587 60.47 14.58 4.75
C VAL A 587 61.32 15.01 3.53
N VAL A 588 61.06 14.44 2.35
CA VAL A 588 61.84 14.66 1.11
C VAL A 588 61.20 15.71 0.17
N ILE A 589 60.19 16.45 0.62
CA ILE A 589 59.61 17.62 -0.07
C ILE A 589 59.87 18.85 0.78
#